data_AF-A0A1F9M940-F1
#
_entry.id   AF-A0A1F9M940-F1
#
_cell.length_a   1.000
_cell.length_b   1.000
_cell.length_c   1.000
_cell.angle_alpha   90.00
_cell.angle_beta   90.00
_cell.angle_gamma   90.00
#
_symmetry.space_group_name_H-M   'P 1'
#
loop_
_entity.id
_entity.type
_entity.pdbx_description
1 polymer ?
#
loop_
_entity_poly.entity_id
_entity_poly.type
_entity_poly.pdbx_seq_one_letter_code
_entity_poly.pdbx_strand_id
1 'polypeptide(L)'
;MKSTMLLLLGCLLVLTGCCAMGGGGGCGKKCCASKQADARNDVIYVCNCGPSCKCNTVSMAPGNCKCGSPLKWGHVVKVEGDEALLCMCKEGCTCAIDPKDSTKCGCGEPIKRVSLKGTGLYFCNCGGSCLCNTVMDKPGSCKCGMALKKTD
;
A
#
# COMPACT_ATOMS: atom_id res chain seq x y z
N MET A 1 12.39 12.78 -50.26
CA MET A 1 11.26 13.28 -51.09
C MET A 1 10.12 13.60 -50.13
N LYS A 2 9.69 14.88 -50.01
CA LYS A 2 8.36 15.37 -50.47
C LYS A 2 7.23 14.41 -50.06
N SER A 3 6.15 14.72 -49.33
CA SER A 3 5.41 15.97 -49.07
C SER A 3 4.28 15.65 -48.04
N THR A 4 3.55 16.56 -47.39
CA THR A 4 3.54 18.04 -47.33
C THR A 4 3.03 18.49 -45.94
N MET A 5 3.56 19.61 -45.44
CA MET A 5 3.09 20.44 -44.33
C MET A 5 1.89 21.32 -44.76
N LEU A 6 0.75 21.28 -44.05
CA LEU A 6 -0.21 22.38 -43.91
C LEU A 6 -1.18 22.08 -42.73
N LEU A 7 -1.18 22.79 -41.60
CA LEU A 7 -1.75 24.13 -41.32
C LEU A 7 -3.28 24.23 -41.50
N LEU A 8 -3.99 24.38 -40.38
CA LEU A 8 -5.16 25.27 -40.13
C LEU A 8 -5.63 25.03 -38.67
N LEU A 9 -5.35 25.97 -37.76
CA LEU A 9 -6.34 26.91 -37.21
C LEU A 9 -7.67 26.26 -36.77
N GLY A 10 -7.82 26.11 -35.45
CA GLY A 10 -9.06 25.71 -34.78
C GLY A 10 -9.21 26.39 -33.40
N CYS A 11 -8.73 27.63 -33.28
CA CYS A 11 -8.93 28.42 -32.06
C CYS A 11 -10.36 28.96 -32.07
N LEU A 12 -11.28 28.31 -31.34
CA LEU A 12 -12.59 28.89 -31.03
C LEU A 12 -12.84 28.86 -29.52
N LEU A 13 -12.58 30.01 -28.91
CA LEU A 13 -13.09 30.37 -27.59
C LEU A 13 -14.62 30.34 -27.63
N VAL A 14 -15.24 29.55 -26.74
CA VAL A 14 -16.60 29.85 -26.25
C VAL A 14 -16.55 29.94 -24.74
N LEU A 15 -16.16 31.13 -24.28
CA LEU A 15 -16.57 31.63 -22.97
C LEU A 15 -18.09 31.82 -22.98
N THR A 16 -18.76 31.37 -21.91
CA THR A 16 -19.94 31.92 -21.21
C THR A 16 -20.92 30.82 -20.81
N GLY A 17 -20.91 30.46 -19.53
CA GLY A 17 -21.89 29.60 -18.88
C GLY A 17 -22.12 30.11 -17.47
N CYS A 18 -23.32 30.63 -17.21
CA CYS A 18 -23.59 31.56 -16.10
C CYS A 18 -23.39 31.00 -14.68
N CYS A 19 -23.07 31.95 -13.80
CA CYS A 19 -23.14 31.88 -12.35
C CYS A 19 -24.30 31.04 -11.80
N ALA A 20 -23.98 30.04 -10.98
CA ALA A 20 -24.86 29.56 -9.92
C ALA A 20 -24.21 29.90 -8.57
N MET A 21 -24.56 31.06 -8.01
CA MET A 21 -24.12 31.50 -6.68
C MET A 21 -24.84 30.70 -5.58
N GLY A 22 -24.32 29.51 -5.26
CA GLY A 22 -24.73 28.75 -4.07
C GLY A 22 -23.83 29.08 -2.87
N GLY A 23 -24.33 29.90 -1.94
CA GLY A 23 -23.61 30.20 -0.69
C GLY A 23 -23.57 28.99 0.25
N GLY A 24 -22.40 28.71 0.84
CA GLY A 24 -22.21 27.61 1.80
C GLY A 24 -20.74 27.50 2.19
N GLY A 25 -20.37 28.09 3.33
CA GLY A 25 -18.97 28.21 3.73
C GLY A 25 -18.35 26.90 4.24
N GLY A 26 -17.01 26.83 4.16
CA GLY A 26 -16.23 26.07 5.12
C GLY A 26 -15.99 24.57 4.86
N CYS A 27 -15.24 24.24 3.81
CA CYS A 27 -14.11 23.29 3.93
C CYS A 27 -13.23 23.27 2.66
N GLY A 28 -12.22 24.13 2.61
CA GLY A 28 -11.16 24.04 1.61
C GLY A 28 -10.28 22.81 1.84
N LYS A 29 -10.64 21.65 1.27
CA LYS A 29 -9.78 20.45 1.21
C LYS A 29 -9.26 20.17 -0.21
N LYS A 30 -8.55 21.16 -0.78
CA LYS A 30 -7.50 20.90 -1.79
C LYS A 30 -6.21 20.39 -1.12
N CYS A 31 -6.34 19.30 -0.36
CA CYS A 31 -5.31 18.49 0.29
C CYS A 31 -6.04 17.17 0.63
N CYS A 32 -5.77 16.00 0.04
CA CYS A 32 -4.53 15.55 -0.60
C CYS A 32 -4.83 14.80 -1.90
N ALA A 33 -4.28 15.27 -3.03
CA ALA A 33 -4.05 14.40 -4.17
C ALA A 33 -2.78 13.57 -3.88
N SER A 34 -2.88 12.61 -2.97
CA SER A 34 -1.85 11.60 -2.80
C SER A 34 -1.72 10.88 -4.12
N LYS A 35 -0.60 11.10 -4.84
CA LYS A 35 -0.24 10.32 -6.02
C LYS A 35 -0.46 8.86 -5.68
N GLN A 36 -1.33 8.21 -6.44
CA GLN A 36 -1.65 6.81 -6.26
C GLN A 36 -0.42 6.02 -6.72
N ALA A 37 0.52 5.83 -5.78
CA ALA A 37 1.62 4.90 -5.95
C ALA A 37 0.99 3.56 -6.34
N ASP A 38 1.52 2.94 -7.41
CA ASP A 38 1.00 1.68 -7.96
C ASP A 38 0.65 0.74 -6.82
N ALA A 39 -0.60 0.27 -6.75
CA ALA A 39 -1.15 -0.33 -5.55
C ALA A 39 -0.32 -1.56 -5.10
N ARG A 40 0.64 -1.30 -4.19
CA ARG A 40 1.59 -2.28 -3.69
C ARG A 40 0.88 -3.16 -2.69
N ASN A 41 0.30 -4.24 -3.21
CA ASN A 41 -0.31 -5.29 -2.40
C ASN A 41 0.72 -6.05 -1.54
N ASP A 42 2.01 -5.70 -1.60
CA ASP A 42 3.12 -6.23 -0.80
C ASP A 42 3.67 -5.21 0.21
N VAL A 43 2.83 -4.25 0.60
CA VAL A 43 3.10 -3.20 1.58
C VAL A 43 1.95 -3.13 2.59
N ILE A 44 2.28 -3.09 3.88
CA ILE A 44 1.33 -2.80 4.96
C ILE A 44 1.93 -1.83 5.98
N TYR A 45 1.08 -1.06 6.63
CA TYR A 45 1.43 -0.03 7.61
C TYR A 45 1.12 -0.54 9.03
N VAL A 46 2.10 -0.51 9.94
CA VAL A 46 2.01 -1.15 11.27
C VAL A 46 2.46 -0.23 12.42
N CYS A 47 1.94 -0.42 13.64
CA CYS A 47 2.44 0.32 14.82
C CYS A 47 3.94 0.07 15.00
N ASN A 48 4.76 1.12 15.06
CA ASN A 48 6.20 0.99 15.34
C ASN A 48 6.54 1.16 16.83
N CYS A 49 5.63 0.72 17.69
CA CYS A 49 5.53 1.17 19.07
C CYS A 49 6.32 0.25 20.04
N GLY A 50 7.40 -0.35 19.54
CA GLY A 50 8.25 -1.31 20.25
C GLY A 50 7.65 -2.72 20.41
N PRO A 51 8.42 -3.66 20.99
CA PRO A 51 8.00 -5.05 21.25
C PRO A 51 6.91 -5.17 22.34
N SER A 52 6.72 -4.13 23.16
CA SER A 52 5.64 -4.04 24.15
C SER A 52 4.28 -3.60 23.55
N CYS A 53 4.22 -3.32 22.25
CA CYS A 53 3.01 -2.85 21.59
C CYS A 53 1.92 -3.94 21.53
N LYS A 54 0.79 -3.71 22.20
CA LYS A 54 -0.41 -4.57 22.13
C LYS A 54 -1.46 -4.10 21.11
N CYS A 55 -1.18 -3.06 20.34
CA CYS A 55 -2.20 -2.39 19.53
C CYS A 55 -2.57 -3.15 18.25
N ASN A 56 -1.70 -4.05 17.77
CA ASN A 56 -1.87 -4.92 16.59
C ASN A 56 -2.54 -4.23 15.38
N THR A 57 -2.29 -2.93 15.20
CA THR A 57 -2.91 -2.17 14.12
C THR A 57 -2.08 -2.34 12.87
N VAL A 58 -2.72 -2.87 11.84
CA VAL A 58 -2.21 -3.13 10.50
C VAL A 58 -3.19 -2.49 9.51
N SER A 59 -2.68 -1.89 8.43
CA SER A 59 -3.50 -1.20 7.42
C SER A 59 -2.85 -1.29 6.03
N MET A 60 -3.65 -1.31 4.97
CA MET A 60 -3.15 -1.14 3.58
C MET A 60 -2.81 0.32 3.25
N ALA A 61 -3.25 1.27 4.08
CA ALA A 61 -3.05 2.71 3.90
C ALA A 61 -2.30 3.35 5.08
N PRO A 62 -1.53 4.43 4.86
CA PRO A 62 -0.90 5.19 5.93
C PRO A 62 -1.95 5.83 6.85
N GLY A 63 -1.56 6.08 8.10
CA GLY A 63 -2.45 6.65 9.11
C GLY A 63 -1.86 6.49 10.52
N ASN A 64 -2.73 6.53 11.53
CA ASN A 64 -2.35 6.41 12.93
C ASN A 64 -2.82 5.07 13.52
N CYS A 65 -2.03 4.53 14.43
CA CYS A 65 -2.43 3.41 15.28
C CYS A 65 -3.47 3.86 16.33
N LYS A 66 -4.21 2.89 16.89
CA LYS A 66 -5.11 3.09 18.04
C LYS A 66 -4.44 3.73 19.28
N CYS A 67 -3.12 3.69 19.41
CA CYS A 67 -2.37 4.42 20.46
C CYS A 67 -1.97 5.86 20.07
N GLY A 68 -2.44 6.39 18.95
CA GLY A 68 -2.12 7.72 18.44
C GLY A 68 -0.81 7.82 17.63
N SER A 69 0.14 6.89 17.83
CA SER A 69 1.40 6.87 17.06
C SER A 69 1.17 6.65 15.56
N PRO A 70 1.96 7.29 14.66
CA PRO A 70 1.87 7.03 13.23
C PRO A 70 2.23 5.58 12.91
N LEU A 71 1.54 4.99 11.93
CA LEU A 71 1.89 3.68 11.38
C LEU A 71 3.15 3.79 10.52
N LYS A 72 4.10 2.87 10.70
CA LYS A 72 5.30 2.75 9.88
C LYS A 72 5.03 1.81 8.71
N TRP A 73 5.45 2.22 7.52
CA TRP A 73 5.49 1.40 6.30
C TRP A 73 6.32 0.13 6.50
N GLY A 74 5.88 -0.99 5.93
CA GLY A 74 6.61 -2.25 5.91
C GLY A 74 6.37 -3.05 4.64
N HIS A 75 7.45 -3.55 4.04
CA HIS A 75 7.40 -4.45 2.90
C HIS A 75 7.12 -5.87 3.37
N VAL A 76 6.07 -6.50 2.87
CA VAL A 76 5.79 -7.93 3.11
C VAL A 76 6.80 -8.76 2.33
N VAL A 77 7.74 -9.38 3.03
CA VAL A 77 8.78 -10.23 2.42
C VAL A 77 8.40 -11.71 2.40
N LYS A 78 7.50 -12.13 3.29
CA LYS A 78 6.88 -13.45 3.34
C LYS A 78 5.63 -13.42 4.22
N VAL A 79 4.74 -14.39 4.07
CA VAL A 79 3.67 -14.67 5.05
C VAL A 79 3.80 -16.13 5.52
N GLU A 80 3.74 -16.34 6.83
CA GLU A 80 3.88 -17.66 7.48
C GLU A 80 2.65 -17.90 8.37
N GLY A 81 1.78 -18.82 7.96
CA GLY A 81 0.50 -19.03 8.65
C GLY A 81 -0.37 -17.77 8.55
N ASP A 82 -0.59 -17.11 9.68
CA ASP A 82 -1.32 -15.83 9.78
C ASP A 82 -0.40 -14.67 10.23
N GLU A 83 0.94 -14.85 10.16
CA GLU A 83 1.93 -13.80 10.41
C GLU A 83 2.54 -13.26 9.12
N ALA A 84 2.56 -11.93 8.95
CA ALA A 84 3.38 -11.28 7.94
C ALA A 84 4.79 -11.01 8.48
N LEU A 85 5.80 -11.39 7.69
CA LEU A 85 7.19 -11.04 7.90
C LEU A 85 7.44 -9.75 7.12
N LEU A 86 7.81 -8.69 7.84
CA LEU A 86 7.97 -7.36 7.27
C LEU A 86 9.43 -6.90 7.29
N CYS A 87 9.90 -6.40 6.15
CA CYS A 87 11.10 -5.58 6.15
C CYS A 87 10.78 -4.15 6.54
N MET A 88 11.49 -3.64 7.55
CA MET A 88 11.31 -2.30 8.12
C MET A 88 12.24 -1.24 7.49
N CYS A 89 12.79 -1.54 6.30
CA CYS A 89 13.62 -0.64 5.51
C CYS A 89 12.87 0.60 5.02
N LYS A 90 13.63 1.54 4.42
CA LYS A 90 13.09 2.77 3.81
C LYS A 90 11.99 2.45 2.79
N GLU A 91 10.95 3.28 2.79
CA GLU A 91 9.81 3.15 1.88
C GLU A 91 10.24 2.97 0.42
N GLY A 92 9.58 2.04 -0.27
CA GLY A 92 9.90 1.65 -1.65
C GLY A 92 10.93 0.54 -1.78
N CYS A 93 11.53 0.04 -0.70
CA CYS A 93 12.42 -1.11 -0.77
C CYS A 93 11.71 -2.40 -1.26
N THR A 94 12.43 -3.19 -2.07
CA THR A 94 11.98 -4.48 -2.64
C THR A 94 12.86 -5.63 -2.15
N CYS A 95 13.30 -5.55 -0.89
CA CYS A 95 14.26 -6.49 -0.31
C CYS A 95 13.60 -7.84 -0.03
N ALA A 96 14.26 -8.94 -0.41
CA ALA A 96 13.88 -10.27 0.07
C ALA A 96 14.44 -10.55 1.49
N ILE A 97 14.07 -11.68 2.07
CA ILE A 97 14.73 -12.26 3.25
C ILE A 97 16.20 -12.59 2.88
N ASP A 98 17.14 -12.40 3.82
CA ASP A 98 18.54 -12.78 3.60
C ASP A 98 18.66 -14.31 3.51
N PRO A 99 19.24 -14.88 2.44
CA PRO A 99 19.37 -16.33 2.28
C PRO A 99 20.30 -17.00 3.31
N LYS A 100 21.10 -16.21 4.05
CA LYS A 100 21.99 -16.68 5.13
C LYS A 100 21.40 -16.50 6.52
N ASP A 101 20.40 -15.63 6.67
CA ASP A 101 19.79 -15.28 7.96
C ASP A 101 18.30 -14.94 7.81
N SER A 102 17.44 -15.91 8.10
CA SER A 102 15.98 -15.75 7.99
C SER A 102 15.37 -14.76 8.99
N THR A 103 16.16 -14.16 9.89
CA THR A 103 15.74 -13.08 10.79
C THR A 103 16.00 -11.68 10.22
N LYS A 104 16.68 -11.58 9.08
CA LYS A 104 17.05 -10.32 8.42
C LYS A 104 16.55 -10.25 6.98
N CYS A 105 16.39 -9.05 6.48
CA CYS A 105 16.27 -8.80 5.05
C CYS A 105 17.65 -8.76 4.39
N GLY A 106 17.73 -8.94 3.08
CA GLY A 106 18.97 -8.79 2.30
C GLY A 106 19.60 -7.38 2.32
N CYS A 107 18.96 -6.39 2.97
CA CYS A 107 19.55 -5.08 3.26
C CYS A 107 20.14 -4.97 4.69
N GLY A 108 20.14 -6.05 5.48
CA GLY A 108 20.67 -6.10 6.85
C GLY A 108 19.68 -5.72 7.95
N GLU A 109 18.56 -5.05 7.61
CA GLU A 109 17.50 -4.71 8.56
C GLU A 109 16.82 -5.96 9.14
N PRO A 110 16.43 -5.96 10.43
CA PRO A 110 15.72 -7.09 11.04
C PRO A 110 14.29 -7.21 10.49
N ILE A 111 13.85 -8.46 10.34
CA ILE A 111 12.47 -8.78 9.97
C ILE A 111 11.57 -8.62 11.20
N LYS A 112 10.50 -7.84 11.04
CA LYS A 112 9.44 -7.71 12.03
C LYS A 112 8.29 -8.66 11.69
N ARG A 113 7.97 -9.59 12.60
CA ARG A 113 6.76 -10.40 12.53
C ARG A 113 5.56 -9.59 13.04
N VAL A 114 4.44 -9.65 12.34
CA VAL A 114 3.15 -9.12 12.80
C VAL A 114 2.05 -10.14 12.54
N SER A 115 1.21 -10.40 13.54
CA SER A 115 -0.02 -11.18 13.35
C SER A 115 -1.02 -10.38 12.53
N LEU A 116 -1.61 -11.01 11.52
CA LEU A 116 -2.71 -10.45 10.75
C LEU A 116 -4.09 -10.85 11.31
N LYS A 117 -4.17 -11.78 12.29
CA LYS A 117 -5.44 -12.23 12.89
C LYS A 117 -6.28 -11.07 13.42
N GLY A 118 -7.59 -11.13 13.21
CA GLY A 118 -8.52 -10.07 13.59
C GLY A 118 -8.34 -8.71 12.87
N THR A 119 -7.44 -8.60 11.88
CA THR A 119 -7.30 -7.35 11.09
C THR A 119 -8.32 -7.26 9.96
N GLY A 120 -8.95 -8.37 9.57
CA GLY A 120 -9.87 -8.44 8.44
C GLY A 120 -9.20 -8.35 7.05
N LEU A 121 -7.87 -8.35 6.99
CA LEU A 121 -7.11 -8.34 5.76
C LEU A 121 -7.19 -9.69 5.03
N TYR A 122 -6.85 -9.68 3.74
CA TYR A 122 -6.85 -10.82 2.85
C TYR A 122 -5.42 -11.05 2.36
N PHE A 123 -4.89 -12.26 2.46
CA PHE A 123 -3.51 -12.56 2.06
C PHE A 123 -3.41 -13.83 1.21
N CYS A 124 -2.36 -13.90 0.39
CA CYS A 124 -2.08 -15.07 -0.42
C CYS A 124 -1.49 -16.18 0.43
N ASN A 125 -2.19 -17.32 0.52
CA ASN A 125 -1.78 -18.48 1.32
C ASN A 125 -1.24 -19.64 0.47
N CYS A 126 -0.65 -19.40 -0.72
CA CYS A 126 -0.06 -20.44 -1.59
C CYS A 126 1.16 -21.17 -0.98
N GLY A 127 1.40 -21.08 0.33
CA GLY A 127 2.45 -21.79 1.06
C GLY A 127 3.80 -21.07 1.13
N GLY A 128 4.76 -21.71 1.81
CA GLY A 128 6.07 -21.12 2.13
C GLY A 128 6.99 -20.84 0.93
N SER A 129 6.62 -21.29 -0.27
CA SER A 129 7.30 -21.00 -1.54
C SER A 129 6.70 -19.82 -2.32
N CYS A 130 5.58 -19.24 -1.88
CA CYS A 130 4.96 -18.12 -2.61
C CYS A 130 5.68 -16.80 -2.36
N LEU A 131 6.40 -16.33 -3.38
CA LEU A 131 7.01 -14.99 -3.42
C LEU A 131 6.01 -13.88 -3.83
N CYS A 132 4.73 -14.24 -3.94
CA CYS A 132 3.63 -13.37 -4.35
C CYS A 132 3.34 -12.23 -3.35
N ASN A 133 3.60 -12.47 -2.05
CA ASN A 133 3.50 -11.55 -0.92
C ASN A 133 2.28 -10.61 -0.94
N THR A 134 1.15 -11.09 -1.48
CA THR A 134 -0.02 -10.25 -1.73
C THR A 134 -0.90 -10.21 -0.50
N VAL A 135 -1.21 -9.00 -0.05
CA VAL A 135 -2.12 -8.61 1.03
C VAL A 135 -3.07 -7.52 0.48
N MET A 136 -4.35 -7.57 0.84
CA MET A 136 -5.39 -6.63 0.43
C MET A 136 -6.37 -6.37 1.57
N ASP A 137 -7.12 -5.27 1.46
CA ASP A 137 -8.22 -4.88 2.36
C ASP A 137 -9.58 -5.52 1.98
N LYS A 138 -9.63 -6.26 0.87
CA LYS A 138 -10.85 -6.83 0.28
C LYS A 138 -10.59 -8.21 -0.33
N PRO A 139 -11.64 -9.04 -0.54
CA PRO A 139 -11.54 -10.29 -1.27
C PRO A 139 -10.98 -10.09 -2.68
N GLY A 140 -10.25 -11.09 -3.17
CA GLY A 140 -9.67 -11.09 -4.52
C GLY A 140 -8.74 -12.27 -4.74
N SER A 141 -7.95 -12.20 -5.80
CA SER A 141 -6.88 -13.16 -6.09
C SER A 141 -5.51 -12.53 -5.94
N CYS A 142 -4.52 -13.33 -5.55
CA CYS A 142 -3.12 -12.89 -5.57
C CYS A 142 -2.48 -13.04 -6.95
N LYS A 143 -1.26 -12.52 -7.10
CA LYS A 143 -0.42 -12.70 -8.30
C LYS A 143 -0.21 -14.18 -8.68
N CYS A 144 -0.36 -15.09 -7.70
CA CYS A 144 -0.40 -16.55 -7.80
C CYS A 144 -1.64 -17.09 -8.56
N GLY A 145 -2.64 -16.25 -8.88
CA GLY A 145 -3.94 -16.64 -9.45
C GLY A 145 -4.95 -17.15 -8.41
N MET A 146 -4.46 -17.74 -7.32
CA MET A 146 -5.26 -18.26 -6.20
C MET A 146 -6.05 -17.15 -5.47
N ALA A 147 -7.20 -17.53 -4.91
CA ALA A 147 -7.98 -16.66 -4.03
C ALA A 147 -7.22 -16.33 -2.73
N LEU A 148 -7.41 -15.11 -2.22
CA LEU A 148 -6.82 -14.68 -0.95
C LEU A 148 -7.58 -15.27 0.25
N LYS A 149 -6.85 -15.75 1.26
CA LYS A 149 -7.39 -16.15 2.56
C LYS A 149 -7.66 -14.91 3.41
N LYS A 150 -8.83 -14.82 4.05
CA LYS A 150 -9.15 -13.79 5.05
C LYS A 150 -8.49 -14.10 6.40
N THR A 151 -8.09 -13.05 7.11
CA THR A 151 -7.58 -13.14 8.50
C THR A 151 -8.69 -12.78 9.47
N ASP A 152 -9.31 -13.81 10.04
CA ASP A 152 -10.22 -13.73 11.17
C ASP A 152 -9.46 -13.86 12.51
#